data_AF-A0A0C3PN30-F1
#
_entry.id   AF-A0A0C3PN30-F1
#
_cell.length_a   1.000
_cell.length_b   1.000
_cell.length_c   1.000
_cell.angle_alpha   90.00
_cell.angle_beta   90.00
_cell.angle_gamma   90.00
#
_symmetry.space_group_name_H-M   'P 1'
#
loop_
_entity.id
_entity.type
_entity.pdbx_description
1 polymer ?
#
loop_
_entity_poly.entity_id
_entity_poly.type
_entity_poly.pdbx_seq_one_letter_code
_entity_poly.pdbx_strand_id
1 'polypeptide(L)'
;MDWLVESYQPMIAHLLQLNAAGTRYVNMIKEIWTIDMPNHGESAVLNRTYLEDRRERGRKEGWDGKCTTMDFSSYLNAFLSIPQLRGHKVVGIAHSGSSTPWHVPSLLSHLPPSLTHLPSTHLCNRNVHNTYPRAHAFTLLDHDHPHLFALIFIEPVLMFPGMSSTDPRVVHSTANMRGALGKRDKWTNRAEAKCWLLGIQGKSPMVGRDKQRGIDINGSPKWTGSGSRSVESVNRNIRNINGNGKARGKTLWSNWDDQALDLFVEHALEDVFEPTPSLEESANSTMATRKSRLYVRSMTRKEEESSLYAHSQHTIEPVHLTHMCTALGGLHIMWAESEEYISKSTRADILEATSYRVRSNRVVPGSGHLVPQETPRELAEALYDVLVGHVALVAGVMMRASL
;
A
#
# COMPACT_ATOMS: atom_id res chain seq x y z
N MET A 1 8.24 0.62 2.00
CA MET A 1 8.35 1.37 0.74
C MET A 1 7.20 2.34 0.77
N ASP A 2 7.22 3.37 -0.05
CA ASP A 2 6.00 4.18 -0.19
C ASP A 2 4.97 3.35 -0.93
N TRP A 3 3.86 3.07 -0.26
CA TRP A 3 2.73 2.37 -0.84
C TRP A 3 1.60 3.36 -1.02
N LEU A 4 0.92 3.21 -2.14
CA LEU A 4 0.06 4.25 -2.63
C LEU A 4 -1.10 3.65 -3.38
N VAL A 5 -2.28 4.21 -3.14
CA VAL A 5 -3.51 3.92 -3.87
C VAL A 5 -3.27 3.89 -5.39
N GLU A 6 -2.46 4.80 -5.92
CA GLU A 6 -2.13 4.95 -7.33
C GLU A 6 -1.39 3.73 -7.89
N SER A 7 -0.66 3.01 -7.03
CA SER A 7 0.03 1.78 -7.43
C SER A 7 -0.92 0.61 -7.68
N TYR A 8 -2.17 0.67 -7.20
CA TYR A 8 -3.21 -0.30 -7.56
C TYR A 8 -3.86 0.02 -8.91
N GLN A 9 -3.68 1.21 -9.46
CA GLN A 9 -4.42 1.66 -10.65
C GLN A 9 -4.23 0.73 -11.87
N PRO A 10 -3.03 0.22 -12.21
CA PRO A 10 -2.89 -0.71 -13.33
C PRO A 10 -3.68 -2.00 -13.13
N MET A 11 -3.66 -2.54 -11.91
CA MET A 11 -4.43 -3.73 -11.53
C MET A 11 -5.94 -3.44 -11.58
N ILE A 12 -6.39 -2.32 -11.00
CA ILE A 12 -7.81 -1.92 -11.01
C ILE A 12 -8.31 -1.72 -12.44
N ALA A 13 -7.53 -1.05 -13.30
CA ALA A 13 -7.87 -0.85 -14.69
C ALA A 13 -8.04 -2.19 -15.43
N HIS A 14 -7.14 -3.14 -15.21
CA HIS A 14 -7.27 -4.47 -15.80
C HIS A 14 -8.47 -5.26 -15.24
N LEU A 15 -8.70 -5.20 -13.94
CA LEU A 15 -9.85 -5.82 -13.29
C LEU A 15 -11.19 -5.30 -13.85
N LEU A 16 -11.30 -3.99 -14.10
CA LEU A 16 -12.47 -3.37 -14.71
C LEU A 16 -12.64 -3.80 -16.17
N GLN A 17 -11.55 -3.95 -16.93
CA GLN A 17 -11.60 -4.51 -18.29
C GLN A 17 -12.14 -5.93 -18.30
N LEU A 18 -11.67 -6.79 -17.39
CA LEU A 18 -12.16 -8.16 -17.24
C LEU A 18 -13.66 -8.18 -16.87
N ASN A 19 -14.07 -7.32 -15.92
CA ASN A 19 -15.46 -7.17 -15.49
C ASN A 19 -16.41 -6.68 -16.61
N ALA A 20 -15.91 -5.84 -17.53
CA ALA A 20 -16.67 -5.37 -18.68
C ALA A 20 -16.73 -6.41 -19.83
N ALA A 21 -15.67 -7.20 -20.02
CA ALA A 21 -15.58 -8.20 -21.08
C ALA A 21 -16.26 -9.53 -20.73
N GLY A 22 -16.54 -9.80 -19.44
CA GLY A 22 -17.11 -11.04 -18.96
C GLY A 22 -18.48 -11.36 -19.57
N THR A 23 -18.67 -12.58 -20.08
CA THR A 23 -19.91 -12.97 -20.78
C THR A 23 -21.01 -13.54 -19.88
N ARG A 24 -20.65 -14.10 -18.71
CA ARG A 24 -21.59 -14.81 -17.82
C ARG A 24 -22.05 -14.00 -16.61
N TYR A 25 -21.19 -13.13 -16.09
CA TYR A 25 -21.46 -12.30 -14.92
C TYR A 25 -20.91 -10.90 -15.18
N VAL A 26 -21.46 -10.22 -16.19
CA VAL A 26 -21.05 -8.86 -16.53
C VAL A 26 -21.40 -7.91 -15.38
N ASN A 27 -20.53 -6.94 -15.13
CA ASN A 27 -20.78 -5.85 -14.18
C ASN A 27 -20.89 -6.26 -12.71
N MET A 28 -20.26 -7.35 -12.26
CA MET A 28 -20.28 -7.73 -10.83
C MET A 28 -19.73 -6.62 -9.93
N ILE A 29 -18.74 -5.86 -10.39
CA ILE A 29 -18.15 -4.76 -9.65
C ILE A 29 -18.94 -3.48 -9.95
N LYS A 30 -19.61 -2.92 -8.94
CA LYS A 30 -20.34 -1.64 -9.03
C LYS A 30 -19.43 -0.45 -8.86
N GLU A 31 -18.56 -0.53 -7.87
CA GLU A 31 -17.67 0.54 -7.46
C GLU A 31 -16.41 -0.03 -6.82
N ILE A 32 -15.34 0.75 -6.88
CA ILE A 32 -14.07 0.44 -6.28
C ILE A 32 -13.65 1.65 -5.46
N TRP A 33 -13.31 1.40 -4.20
CA TRP A 33 -12.74 2.37 -3.29
C TRP A 33 -11.31 1.94 -2.94
N THR A 34 -10.46 2.93 -2.74
CA THR A 34 -9.07 2.75 -2.38
C THR A 34 -8.83 3.66 -1.17
N ILE A 35 -8.20 3.11 -0.13
CA ILE A 35 -8.09 3.79 1.16
C ILE A 35 -6.63 3.77 1.63
N ASP A 36 -6.05 4.96 1.75
CA ASP A 36 -4.75 5.18 2.37
C ASP A 36 -4.83 5.18 3.89
N MET A 37 -3.71 4.85 4.53
CA MET A 37 -3.54 5.20 5.95
C MET A 37 -3.45 6.72 6.15
N PRO A 38 -3.92 7.25 7.30
CA PRO A 38 -3.86 8.69 7.57
C PRO A 38 -2.47 9.32 7.47
N ASN A 39 -1.42 8.53 7.67
CA ASN A 39 -0.02 8.94 7.59
C ASN A 39 0.71 8.42 6.34
N HIS A 40 -0.01 8.02 5.28
CA HIS A 40 0.58 7.58 4.01
C HIS A 40 0.09 8.42 2.84
N GLY A 41 0.94 8.55 1.82
CA GLY A 41 0.61 9.15 0.54
C GLY A 41 0.05 10.56 0.62
N GLU A 42 -0.97 10.82 -0.20
CA GLU A 42 -1.70 12.09 -0.20
C GLU A 42 -2.38 12.32 1.17
N SER A 43 -2.87 11.26 1.81
CA SER A 43 -3.46 11.36 3.15
C SER A 43 -2.47 11.91 4.17
N ALA A 44 -1.19 11.53 4.12
CA ALA A 44 -0.14 12.08 4.98
C ALA A 44 0.05 13.59 4.78
N VAL A 45 -0.01 14.04 3.52
CA VAL A 45 0.12 15.46 3.17
C VAL A 45 -1.06 16.25 3.71
N LEU A 46 -2.29 15.76 3.50
CA LEU A 46 -3.52 16.38 3.98
C LEU A 46 -3.58 16.42 5.52
N ASN A 47 -3.12 15.36 6.18
CA ASN A 47 -3.19 15.22 7.64
C ASN A 47 -1.95 15.75 8.37
N ARG A 48 -0.99 16.34 7.67
CA ARG A 48 0.35 16.64 8.19
C ARG A 48 0.34 17.42 9.50
N THR A 49 -0.45 18.50 9.57
CA THR A 49 -0.58 19.32 10.78
C THR A 49 -1.15 18.51 11.95
N TYR A 50 -2.13 17.63 11.71
CA TYR A 50 -2.71 16.77 12.73
C TYR A 50 -1.73 15.69 13.22
N LEU A 51 -0.96 15.10 12.30
CA LEU A 51 0.07 14.11 12.64
C LEU A 51 1.18 14.74 13.50
N GLU A 52 1.58 15.97 13.18
CA GLU A 52 2.58 16.72 13.95
C GLU A 52 2.06 17.11 15.35
N ASP A 53 0.83 17.63 15.45
CA ASP A 53 0.18 17.91 16.75
C ASP A 53 0.05 16.65 17.61
N ARG A 54 -0.43 15.56 17.02
CA ARG A 54 -0.57 14.27 17.72
C ARG A 54 0.78 13.78 18.25
N ARG A 55 1.85 13.90 17.45
CA ARG A 55 3.21 13.56 17.87
C ARG A 55 3.70 14.40 19.05
N GLU A 56 3.43 15.70 18.99
CA GLU A 56 3.82 16.63 20.05
C GLU A 56 3.04 16.38 21.36
N ARG A 57 1.73 16.11 21.27
CA ARG A 57 0.92 15.68 22.43
C ARG A 57 1.41 14.37 23.01
N GLY A 58 1.66 13.37 22.15
CA GLY A 58 2.24 12.10 22.58
C GLY A 58 3.52 12.31 23.40
N ARG A 59 4.44 13.11 22.89
CA ARG A 59 5.69 13.44 23.59
C ARG A 59 5.46 14.09 24.96
N LYS A 60 4.44 14.96 25.11
CA LYS A 60 4.09 15.59 26.39
C LYS A 60 3.44 14.62 27.37
N GLU A 61 2.64 13.68 26.87
CA GLU A 61 1.83 12.74 27.66
C GLU A 61 2.53 11.39 27.91
N GLY A 62 3.70 11.16 27.32
CA GLY A 62 4.50 9.95 27.54
C GLY A 62 4.19 8.78 26.61
N TRP A 63 3.67 9.04 25.41
CA TRP A 63 3.47 8.05 24.35
C TRP A 63 4.03 8.52 23.00
N ASP A 64 4.15 7.67 21.99
CA ASP A 64 4.93 8.00 20.77
C ASP A 64 4.21 8.92 19.77
N GLY A 65 2.90 9.15 19.94
CA GLY A 65 2.13 10.03 19.07
C GLY A 65 1.86 9.49 17.66
N LYS A 66 2.25 8.25 17.36
CA LYS A 66 2.23 7.72 15.99
C LYS A 66 0.84 7.23 15.59
N CYS A 67 0.62 7.15 14.28
CA CYS A 67 -0.55 6.46 13.73
C CYS A 67 -0.33 4.96 13.86
N THR A 68 -1.37 4.28 14.32
CA THR A 68 -1.35 2.85 14.63
C THR A 68 -2.31 2.11 13.71
N THR A 69 -2.23 0.78 13.65
CA THR A 69 -3.25 -0.02 12.96
C THR A 69 -4.64 0.16 13.58
N MET A 70 -4.72 0.44 14.89
CA MET A 70 -5.99 0.67 15.57
C MET A 70 -6.66 1.99 15.14
N ASP A 71 -5.86 3.04 14.89
CA ASP A 71 -6.38 4.28 14.31
C ASP A 71 -6.96 3.99 12.92
N PHE A 72 -6.28 3.16 12.14
CA PHE A 72 -6.75 2.81 10.80
C PHE A 72 -8.00 1.92 10.83
N SER A 73 -8.11 0.98 11.76
CA SER A 73 -9.35 0.24 12.00
C SER A 73 -10.52 1.16 12.36
N SER A 74 -10.28 2.17 13.20
CA SER A 74 -11.31 3.13 13.60
C SER A 74 -11.78 3.96 12.41
N TYR A 75 -10.84 4.42 11.59
CA TYR A 75 -11.13 5.13 10.36
C TYR A 75 -11.90 4.27 9.36
N LEU A 76 -11.47 3.03 9.15
CA LEU A 76 -12.14 2.09 8.27
C LEU A 76 -13.56 1.77 8.74
N ASN A 77 -13.78 1.60 10.05
CA ASN A 77 -15.12 1.40 10.60
C ASN A 77 -16.03 2.61 10.34
N ALA A 78 -15.51 3.82 10.48
CA ALA A 78 -16.24 5.04 10.15
C ALA A 78 -16.57 5.10 8.66
N PHE A 79 -15.61 4.75 7.79
CA PHE A 79 -15.81 4.68 6.34
C PHE A 79 -16.89 3.65 5.96
N LEU A 80 -16.83 2.44 6.51
CA LEU A 80 -17.83 1.39 6.27
C LEU A 80 -19.25 1.77 6.76
N SER A 81 -19.33 2.76 7.66
CA SER A 81 -20.60 3.24 8.22
C SER A 81 -21.23 4.40 7.42
N ILE A 82 -20.59 4.86 6.33
CA ILE A 82 -21.13 5.97 5.54
C ILE A 82 -22.44 5.57 4.82
N PRO A 83 -23.39 6.51 4.62
CA PRO A 83 -24.65 6.21 3.94
C PRO A 83 -24.50 5.60 2.55
N GLN A 84 -23.43 5.93 1.82
CA GLN A 84 -23.16 5.47 0.46
C GLN A 84 -22.90 3.96 0.37
N LEU A 85 -22.37 3.35 1.44
CA LEU A 85 -22.12 1.90 1.50
C LEU A 85 -23.30 1.12 2.11
N ARG A 86 -24.38 1.80 2.51
CA ARG A 86 -25.54 1.13 3.11
C ARG A 86 -26.17 0.18 2.09
N GLY A 87 -26.27 -1.10 2.46
CA GLY A 87 -26.82 -2.15 1.62
C GLY A 87 -25.89 -2.67 0.52
N HIS A 88 -24.64 -2.18 0.46
CA HIS A 88 -23.63 -2.71 -0.45
C HIS A 88 -23.01 -4.00 0.14
N LYS A 89 -22.71 -4.95 -0.74
CA LYS A 89 -21.81 -6.06 -0.39
C LYS A 89 -20.38 -5.59 -0.56
N VAL A 90 -19.70 -5.39 0.56
CA VAL A 90 -18.34 -4.87 0.58
C VAL A 90 -17.35 -6.02 0.64
N VAL A 91 -16.37 -5.97 -0.25
CA VAL A 91 -15.27 -6.91 -0.34
C VAL A 91 -13.98 -6.19 0.02
N GLY A 92 -13.37 -6.58 1.13
CA GLY A 92 -12.08 -6.04 1.56
C GLY A 92 -10.93 -6.77 0.88
N ILE A 93 -10.06 -6.00 0.22
CA ILE A 93 -8.85 -6.48 -0.44
C ILE A 93 -7.67 -5.84 0.25
N ALA A 94 -6.98 -6.64 1.07
CA ALA A 94 -5.87 -6.17 1.88
C ALA A 94 -4.55 -6.82 1.45
N HIS A 95 -3.49 -6.03 1.38
CA HIS A 95 -2.15 -6.50 1.09
C HIS A 95 -1.30 -6.62 2.36
N SER A 96 -0.59 -7.74 2.50
CA SER A 96 0.34 -7.96 3.61
C SER A 96 -0.36 -7.72 4.96
N GLY A 97 0.18 -6.82 5.78
CA GLY A 97 -0.35 -6.55 7.10
C GLY A 97 -1.45 -5.49 7.20
N SER A 98 -1.90 -4.90 6.08
CA SER A 98 -3.15 -4.13 6.07
C SER A 98 -4.40 -4.98 6.24
N SER A 99 -4.23 -6.31 6.25
CA SER A 99 -5.27 -7.23 6.64
C SER A 99 -5.77 -6.93 8.05
N THR A 100 -4.89 -6.69 9.03
CA THR A 100 -5.28 -6.42 10.44
C THR A 100 -6.31 -5.33 10.65
N PRO A 101 -6.13 -4.13 10.05
CA PRO A 101 -7.14 -3.08 10.17
C PRO A 101 -8.55 -3.53 9.82
N TRP A 102 -8.71 -4.39 8.81
CA TRP A 102 -9.99 -4.94 8.35
C TRP A 102 -10.67 -5.85 9.38
N HIS A 103 -9.87 -6.42 10.27
CA HIS A 103 -10.29 -7.48 11.18
C HIS A 103 -10.85 -6.96 12.50
N VAL A 104 -10.34 -5.83 12.99
CA VAL A 104 -10.77 -5.24 14.26
C VAL A 104 -12.24 -4.77 14.23
N PRO A 105 -12.74 -4.05 13.20
CA PRO A 105 -14.14 -3.63 13.16
C PRO A 105 -15.11 -4.80 13.10
N SER A 106 -14.75 -5.84 12.33
CA SER A 106 -15.55 -7.05 12.16
C SER A 106 -15.68 -7.84 13.47
N LEU A 107 -14.61 -7.90 14.28
CA LEU A 107 -14.64 -8.51 15.61
C LEU A 107 -15.49 -7.68 16.59
N LEU A 108 -15.34 -6.36 16.59
CA LEU A 108 -16.05 -5.48 17.52
C LEU A 108 -17.57 -5.44 17.29
N SER A 109 -18.03 -5.54 16.04
CA SER A 109 -19.46 -5.54 15.71
C SER A 109 -20.19 -6.82 16.14
N HIS A 110 -19.45 -7.90 16.38
CA HIS A 110 -20.01 -9.21 16.76
C HIS A 110 -19.83 -9.53 18.26
N LEU A 111 -19.12 -8.67 19.01
CA LEU A 111 -19.00 -8.83 20.46
C LEU A 111 -20.30 -8.37 21.15
N PRO A 112 -20.81 -9.13 22.14
CA PRO A 112 -21.95 -8.68 22.92
C PRO A 112 -21.64 -7.34 23.60
N PRO A 113 -22.61 -6.42 23.75
CA PRO A 113 -22.40 -5.09 24.32
C PRO A 113 -21.66 -5.09 25.67
N SER A 114 -21.83 -6.14 26.48
CA SER A 114 -21.15 -6.32 27.76
C SER A 114 -19.62 -6.44 27.68
N LEU A 115 -19.06 -6.82 26.52
CA LEU A 115 -17.61 -6.95 26.29
C LEU A 115 -16.99 -5.72 25.60
N THR A 116 -17.81 -4.80 25.09
CA THR A 116 -17.34 -3.60 24.38
C THR A 116 -16.73 -2.51 25.28
N HIS A 117 -16.94 -2.61 26.60
CA HIS A 117 -16.41 -1.66 27.60
C HIS A 117 -15.03 -2.03 28.18
N LEU A 118 -14.42 -3.14 27.77
CA LEU A 118 -13.04 -3.42 28.15
C LEU A 118 -12.11 -2.45 27.41
N PRO A 119 -11.18 -1.75 28.10
CA PRO A 119 -10.18 -0.93 27.43
C PRO A 119 -9.44 -1.80 26.40
N SER A 120 -9.42 -1.38 25.13
CA SER A 120 -8.82 -2.16 24.03
C SER A 120 -7.35 -2.56 24.29
N THR A 121 -6.68 -1.90 25.24
CA THR A 121 -5.32 -2.21 25.71
C THR A 121 -5.21 -3.57 26.43
N HIS A 122 -6.29 -4.12 26.99
CA HIS A 122 -6.26 -5.40 27.72
C HIS A 122 -6.45 -6.65 26.84
N LEU A 123 -7.02 -6.52 25.64
CA LEU A 123 -7.22 -7.64 24.72
C LEU A 123 -5.94 -8.10 24.01
N CYS A 124 -4.87 -7.30 24.07
CA CYS A 124 -3.65 -7.51 23.28
C CYS A 124 -2.44 -8.03 24.09
N ASN A 125 -2.60 -8.33 25.38
CA ASN A 125 -1.48 -8.51 26.31
C ASN A 125 -1.39 -9.93 26.95
N ARG A 126 -1.62 -10.99 26.16
CA ARG A 126 -1.34 -12.37 26.61
C ARG A 126 -0.20 -12.98 25.81
N ASN A 127 0.90 -13.28 26.51
CA ASN A 127 2.07 -13.98 26.01
C ASN A 127 1.70 -15.40 25.56
N VAL A 128 1.64 -15.62 24.26
CA VAL A 128 1.69 -16.95 23.65
C VAL A 128 2.75 -16.89 22.55
N HIS A 129 3.72 -17.79 22.61
CA HIS A 129 4.75 -17.92 21.59
C HIS A 129 4.23 -18.83 20.48
N ASN A 130 4.01 -18.29 19.27
CA ASN A 130 4.04 -19.08 18.03
C ASN A 130 4.27 -18.18 16.80
N THR A 131 4.45 -18.79 15.63
CA THR A 131 4.67 -18.12 14.34
C THR A 131 3.34 -17.64 13.74
N TYR A 132 3.32 -16.47 13.09
CA TYR A 132 2.07 -15.77 12.72
C TYR A 132 2.00 -15.37 11.23
N PRO A 133 0.78 -15.22 10.67
CA PRO A 133 0.58 -15.03 9.24
C PRO A 133 1.08 -13.71 8.65
N ARG A 134 1.55 -13.82 7.41
CA ARG A 134 1.67 -12.73 6.43
C ARG A 134 0.99 -13.25 5.18
N ALA A 135 0.01 -12.59 4.60
CA ALA A 135 -0.66 -13.04 3.37
C ALA A 135 -1.41 -11.87 2.72
N HIS A 136 -1.77 -11.96 1.43
CA HIS A 136 -2.86 -11.13 0.90
C HIS A 136 -4.15 -11.79 1.34
N ALA A 137 -4.87 -11.11 2.22
CA ALA A 137 -6.13 -11.58 2.77
C ALA A 137 -7.27 -10.86 2.08
N PHE A 138 -8.14 -11.62 1.43
CA PHE A 138 -9.34 -11.14 0.77
C PHE A 138 -10.54 -11.66 1.55
N THR A 139 -11.39 -10.74 2.02
CA THR A 139 -12.57 -11.10 2.81
C THR A 139 -13.83 -10.63 2.10
N LEU A 140 -14.76 -11.56 1.87
CA LEU A 140 -16.14 -11.27 1.50
C LEU A 140 -16.99 -11.22 2.77
N LEU A 141 -18.04 -10.39 2.81
CA LEU A 141 -19.08 -10.43 3.85
C LEU A 141 -20.32 -11.20 3.33
N ASP A 142 -20.93 -12.02 4.20
CA ASP A 142 -21.94 -13.09 3.98
C ASP A 142 -23.33 -12.61 3.43
N HIS A 143 -24.30 -13.54 3.30
CA HIS A 143 -25.06 -13.94 2.11
C HIS A 143 -26.55 -13.51 2.07
N ASP A 144 -27.19 -13.76 0.91
CA ASP A 144 -28.64 -13.69 0.56
C ASP A 144 -29.13 -12.63 -0.45
N HIS A 145 -28.27 -11.79 -1.02
CA HIS A 145 -28.72 -10.86 -2.08
C HIS A 145 -28.00 -11.04 -3.44
N PRO A 146 -28.73 -11.07 -4.59
CA PRO A 146 -28.16 -11.25 -5.94
C PRO A 146 -27.47 -9.99 -6.54
N HIS A 147 -26.83 -9.13 -5.74
CA HIS A 147 -26.36 -7.82 -6.22
C HIS A 147 -24.84 -7.57 -6.12
N LEU A 148 -24.44 -6.58 -6.92
CA LEU A 148 -23.10 -6.08 -7.26
C LEU A 148 -22.21 -5.79 -6.03
N PHE A 149 -20.89 -6.00 -6.17
CA PHE A 149 -19.88 -5.77 -5.14
C PHE A 149 -19.36 -4.33 -5.15
N ALA A 150 -19.07 -3.82 -3.96
CA ALA A 150 -18.14 -2.72 -3.75
C ALA A 150 -16.79 -3.31 -3.31
N LEU A 151 -15.71 -3.02 -4.02
CA LEU A 151 -14.37 -3.45 -3.63
C LEU A 151 -13.69 -2.34 -2.83
N ILE A 152 -13.02 -2.69 -1.74
CA ILE A 152 -12.19 -1.76 -0.96
C ILE A 152 -10.76 -2.28 -0.95
N PHE A 153 -9.85 -1.54 -1.57
CA PHE A 153 -8.42 -1.81 -1.51
C PHE A 153 -7.79 -1.03 -0.36
N ILE A 154 -7.00 -1.74 0.44
CA ILE A 154 -6.38 -1.22 1.65
C ILE A 154 -4.87 -1.25 1.48
N GLU A 155 -4.25 -0.09 1.66
CA GLU A 155 -2.80 0.11 1.56
C GLU A 155 -2.05 -0.70 2.65
N PRO A 156 -1.00 -1.47 2.30
CA PRO A 156 -0.32 -2.41 3.18
C PRO A 156 0.44 -1.79 4.35
N VAL A 157 0.13 -2.26 5.56
CA VAL A 157 1.00 -2.15 6.73
C VAL A 157 1.91 -3.37 6.79
N LEU A 158 3.20 -3.27 7.13
CA LEU A 158 3.99 -4.48 7.42
C LEU A 158 3.80 -4.89 8.88
N MET A 159 3.52 -6.17 9.10
CA MET A 159 3.14 -6.69 10.41
C MET A 159 4.20 -7.59 11.04
N PHE A 160 4.38 -7.42 12.35
CA PHE A 160 5.16 -8.29 13.20
C PHE A 160 4.42 -8.53 14.51
N PRO A 161 4.33 -9.79 14.99
CA PRO A 161 3.73 -10.11 16.27
C PRO A 161 4.47 -9.46 17.44
N GLY A 162 3.85 -9.32 18.61
CA GLY A 162 4.54 -8.94 19.84
C GLY A 162 5.54 -10.04 20.23
N MET A 163 6.76 -9.94 19.74
CA MET A 163 7.83 -10.92 19.91
C MET A 163 8.98 -10.35 20.75
N SER A 164 9.83 -11.25 21.26
CA SER A 164 11.12 -10.86 21.83
C SER A 164 11.92 -10.00 20.86
N SER A 165 12.67 -9.03 21.37
CA SER A 165 13.61 -8.22 20.57
C SER A 165 14.65 -9.06 19.82
N THR A 166 14.88 -10.30 20.26
CA THR A 166 15.78 -11.26 19.62
C THR A 166 15.13 -12.13 18.55
N ASP A 167 13.80 -12.07 18.38
CA ASP A 167 13.12 -12.86 17.36
C ASP A 167 13.59 -12.39 15.95
N PRO A 168 13.97 -13.31 15.05
CA PRO A 168 14.47 -12.98 13.71
C PRO A 168 13.54 -12.03 12.93
N ARG A 169 12.24 -12.09 13.20
CA ARG A 169 11.26 -11.23 12.58
C ARG A 169 11.35 -9.80 13.12
N VAL A 170 11.61 -9.58 14.41
CA VAL A 170 11.87 -8.24 14.98
C VAL A 170 13.17 -7.65 14.44
N VAL A 171 14.20 -8.48 14.33
CA VAL A 171 15.46 -8.10 13.70
C VAL A 171 15.20 -7.63 12.27
N HIS A 172 14.38 -8.37 11.52
CA HIS A 172 13.98 -8.01 10.16
C HIS A 172 13.14 -6.72 10.12
N SER A 173 12.18 -6.53 11.04
CA SER A 173 11.42 -5.27 11.13
C SER A 173 12.32 -4.07 11.40
N THR A 174 13.25 -4.23 12.34
CA THR A 174 14.27 -3.23 12.68
C THR A 174 15.14 -2.92 11.47
N ALA A 175 15.52 -3.94 10.68
CA ALA A 175 16.25 -3.77 9.44
C ALA A 175 15.41 -3.01 8.39
N ASN A 176 14.12 -3.31 8.24
CA ASN A 176 13.20 -2.60 7.34
C ASN A 176 13.02 -1.13 7.75
N MET A 177 12.87 -0.87 9.06
CA MET A 177 12.81 0.48 9.61
C MET A 177 14.10 1.25 9.33
N ARG A 178 15.26 0.65 9.61
CA ARG A 178 16.57 1.26 9.27
C ARG A 178 16.70 1.49 7.76
N GLY A 179 16.23 0.55 6.95
CA GLY A 179 16.17 0.67 5.50
C GLY A 179 15.32 1.85 5.07
N ALA A 180 14.10 1.99 5.58
CA ALA A 180 13.19 3.11 5.30
C ALA A 180 13.83 4.46 5.67
N LEU A 181 14.34 4.58 6.89
CA LEU A 181 15.01 5.80 7.38
C LEU A 181 16.30 6.12 6.59
N GLY A 182 17.03 5.10 6.15
CA GLY A 182 18.29 5.23 5.42
C GLY A 182 18.15 5.44 3.90
N LYS A 183 16.94 5.33 3.33
CA LYS A 183 16.72 5.53 1.89
C LYS A 183 17.05 6.97 1.47
N ARG A 184 17.39 7.13 0.20
CA ARG A 184 17.34 8.46 -0.42
C ARG A 184 15.87 8.85 -0.59
N ASP A 185 15.53 10.07 -0.18
CA ASP A 185 14.18 10.63 -0.26
C ASP A 185 14.14 12.00 -0.94
N LYS A 186 15.27 12.52 -1.42
CA LYS A 186 15.33 13.80 -2.13
C LYS A 186 16.01 13.66 -3.47
N TRP A 187 15.37 14.16 -4.52
CA TRP A 187 15.86 14.17 -5.90
C TRP A 187 15.67 15.55 -6.51
N THR A 188 16.50 15.94 -7.47
CA THR A 188 16.38 17.25 -8.12
C THR A 188 15.13 17.40 -8.96
N ASN A 189 14.57 16.29 -9.45
CA ASN A 189 13.32 16.21 -10.19
C ASN A 189 12.83 14.74 -10.26
N ARG A 190 11.60 14.54 -10.75
CA ARG A 190 10.96 13.22 -10.91
C ARG A 190 11.74 12.27 -11.83
N ALA A 191 12.37 12.78 -12.90
CA ALA A 191 13.16 11.95 -13.81
C ALA A 191 14.41 11.37 -13.11
N GLU A 192 15.09 12.16 -12.27
CA GLU A 192 16.18 11.67 -11.44
C GLU A 192 15.68 10.63 -10.42
N ALA A 193 14.51 10.87 -9.80
CA ALA A 193 13.89 9.91 -8.89
C ALA A 193 13.66 8.57 -9.58
N LYS A 194 13.05 8.58 -10.77
CA LYS A 194 12.83 7.38 -11.59
C LYS A 194 14.12 6.63 -11.94
N CYS A 195 15.15 7.34 -12.42
CA CYS A 195 16.45 6.72 -12.71
C CYS A 195 17.06 6.06 -11.47
N TRP A 196 16.95 6.72 -10.31
CA TRP A 196 17.43 6.18 -9.05
C TRP A 196 16.65 4.93 -8.62
N LEU A 197 15.31 4.95 -8.74
CA LEU A 197 14.44 3.80 -8.43
C LEU A 197 14.79 2.60 -9.30
N LEU A 198 15.10 2.80 -10.59
CA LEU A 198 15.52 1.74 -11.52
C LEU A 198 16.98 1.29 -11.36
N GLY A 199 17.75 1.91 -10.46
CA GLY A 199 19.17 1.58 -10.27
C GLY A 199 20.09 2.01 -11.43
N ILE A 200 19.63 2.91 -12.29
CA ILE A 200 20.36 3.35 -13.48
C ILE A 200 21.38 4.43 -13.07
N GLN A 201 22.66 4.16 -13.30
CA GLN A 201 23.73 5.11 -13.03
C GLN A 201 23.96 6.01 -14.25
N GLY A 202 24.07 7.32 -14.00
CA GLY A 202 24.43 8.31 -15.00
C GLY A 202 23.93 9.69 -14.59
N LYS A 203 24.62 10.75 -15.05
CA LYS A 203 23.99 12.08 -15.04
C LYS A 203 22.71 11.91 -15.85
N SER A 204 21.55 12.15 -15.21
CA SER A 204 20.26 12.23 -15.92
C SER A 204 20.53 12.97 -17.22
N PRO A 205 20.25 12.37 -18.40
CA PRO A 205 20.55 13.01 -19.66
C PRO A 205 19.95 14.40 -19.53
N MET A 206 20.81 15.42 -19.46
CA MET A 206 20.33 16.78 -19.33
C MET A 206 19.39 16.93 -20.50
N VAL A 207 18.08 16.95 -20.23
CA VAL A 207 17.06 17.27 -21.20
C VAL A 207 17.51 18.63 -21.69
N GLY A 208 18.14 18.65 -22.86
CA GLY A 208 19.11 19.69 -23.21
C GLY A 208 18.38 20.99 -23.07
N ARG A 209 18.83 21.85 -22.14
CA ARG A 209 18.15 23.08 -21.67
C ARG A 209 17.22 23.62 -22.75
N ASP A 210 16.00 23.12 -22.78
CA ASP A 210 14.97 23.76 -23.56
C ASP A 210 14.73 25.01 -22.75
N LYS A 211 15.14 26.15 -23.33
CA LYS A 211 15.15 27.46 -22.68
C LYS A 211 13.86 27.55 -21.86
N GLN A 212 13.99 27.49 -20.54
CA GLN A 212 12.92 27.90 -19.63
C GLN A 212 12.53 29.28 -20.12
N ARG A 213 11.41 29.37 -20.86
CA ARG A 213 10.82 30.65 -21.20
C ARG A 213 10.52 31.27 -19.84
N GLY A 214 11.16 32.41 -19.58
CA GLY A 214 10.90 33.19 -18.38
C GLY A 214 9.39 33.31 -18.23
N ILE A 215 8.90 32.97 -17.05
CA ILE A 215 7.55 33.32 -16.64
C ILE A 215 7.55 34.84 -16.56
N ASP A 216 7.03 35.46 -17.61
CA ASP A 216 6.79 36.89 -17.64
C ASP A 216 5.66 37.18 -16.64
N ILE A 217 5.89 38.11 -15.72
CA ILE A 217 5.02 38.37 -14.56
C ILE A 217 3.71 39.08 -14.98
N ASN A 218 3.51 39.34 -16.28
CA ASN A 218 2.35 40.04 -16.82
C ASN A 218 1.66 39.25 -17.95
N GLY A 219 0.67 38.43 -17.60
CA GLY A 219 -0.55 38.27 -18.41
C GLY A 219 -0.56 37.25 -19.56
N SER A 220 -1.47 36.28 -19.41
CA SER A 220 -2.12 35.43 -20.43
C SER A 220 -1.38 34.18 -20.96
N PRO A 221 -1.84 32.95 -20.62
CA PRO A 221 -1.30 31.73 -21.20
C PRO A 221 -1.87 31.50 -22.62
N LYS A 222 -1.02 31.57 -23.65
CA LYS A 222 -1.29 30.95 -24.94
C LYS A 222 -0.90 29.47 -24.87
N TRP A 223 -1.91 28.60 -24.73
CA TRP A 223 -1.77 27.17 -24.97
C TRP A 223 -1.54 26.93 -26.46
N THR A 224 -0.33 26.54 -26.85
CA THR A 224 -0.03 26.03 -28.20
C THR A 224 0.43 24.57 -28.09
N GLY A 225 -0.43 23.66 -28.54
CA GLY A 225 -0.09 22.31 -29.04
C GLY A 225 0.64 21.36 -28.09
N SER A 226 -0.11 20.50 -27.40
CA SER A 226 0.43 19.34 -26.70
C SER A 226 0.97 18.29 -27.67
N GLY A 227 2.27 18.35 -27.95
CA GLY A 227 3.02 17.21 -28.47
C GLY A 227 3.26 16.21 -27.34
N SER A 228 2.26 15.40 -26.99
CA SER A 228 2.43 14.24 -26.11
C SER A 228 3.30 13.21 -26.82
N ARG A 229 4.63 13.32 -26.68
CA ARG A 229 5.49 12.14 -26.84
C ARG A 229 5.13 11.20 -25.70
N SER A 230 4.56 10.03 -26.02
CA SER A 230 4.13 9.09 -24.99
C SER A 230 5.31 8.70 -24.10
N VAL A 231 5.09 8.71 -22.80
CA VAL A 231 6.06 8.29 -21.77
C VAL A 231 6.61 6.88 -22.07
N GLU A 232 5.83 6.04 -22.75
CA GLU A 232 6.23 4.71 -23.22
C GLU A 232 7.46 4.71 -24.15
N SER A 233 7.62 5.73 -25.00
CA SER A 233 8.77 5.86 -25.91
C SER A 233 10.08 6.11 -25.16
N VAL A 234 10.01 6.78 -24.01
CA VAL A 234 11.17 7.09 -23.18
C VAL A 234 11.58 5.88 -22.35
N ASN A 235 10.62 5.12 -21.81
CA ASN A 235 10.89 3.94 -20.98
C ASN A 235 11.59 2.80 -21.74
N ARG A 236 11.12 2.48 -22.95
CA ARG A 236 11.77 1.47 -23.81
C ARG A 236 13.20 1.86 -24.17
N ASN A 237 13.45 3.15 -24.41
CA ASN A 237 14.80 3.65 -24.70
C ASN A 237 15.71 3.59 -23.48
N ILE A 238 15.23 3.91 -22.27
CA ILE A 238 16.06 3.89 -21.06
C ILE A 238 16.60 2.49 -20.74
N ARG A 239 15.80 1.43 -20.92
CA ARG A 239 16.29 0.04 -20.73
C ARG A 239 17.29 -0.40 -21.81
N ASN A 240 17.15 0.09 -23.04
CA ASN A 240 18.02 -0.27 -24.17
C ASN A 240 19.33 0.54 -24.24
N ILE A 241 19.44 1.71 -23.60
CA ILE A 241 20.63 2.58 -23.62
C ILE A 241 21.79 2.03 -22.76
N ASN A 242 21.61 0.93 -22.04
CA ASN A 242 22.57 0.40 -21.04
C ASN A 242 23.78 -0.37 -21.61
N GLY A 243 24.40 0.11 -22.69
CA GLY A 243 25.62 -0.49 -23.23
C GLY A 243 26.90 -0.25 -22.41
N ASN A 244 26.99 0.80 -21.58
CA ASN A 244 28.26 1.23 -20.96
C ASN A 244 28.19 1.68 -19.48
N GLY A 245 27.03 1.64 -18.82
CA GLY A 245 26.90 1.99 -17.41
C GLY A 245 27.14 0.79 -16.50
N LYS A 246 27.98 0.91 -15.46
CA LYS A 246 28.06 -0.09 -14.39
C LYS A 246 26.70 -0.16 -13.69
N ALA A 247 25.92 -1.21 -13.96
CA ALA A 247 24.64 -1.42 -13.30
C ALA A 247 24.88 -1.54 -11.78
N ARG A 248 24.12 -0.75 -10.99
CA ARG A 248 23.96 -1.09 -9.57
C ARG A 248 23.21 -2.43 -9.52
N GLY A 249 23.41 -3.22 -8.46
CA GLY A 249 22.58 -4.40 -8.24
C GLY A 249 21.09 -4.04 -8.39
N LYS A 250 20.28 -4.99 -8.89
CA LYS A 250 18.84 -4.81 -9.07
C LYS A 250 18.23 -4.16 -7.83
N THR A 251 17.50 -3.07 -8.04
CA THR A 251 16.76 -2.39 -6.97
C THR A 251 15.43 -3.08 -6.74
N LEU A 252 14.77 -2.80 -5.61
CA LEU A 252 13.44 -3.38 -5.33
C LEU A 252 12.40 -2.94 -6.37
N TRP A 253 12.53 -1.72 -6.91
CA TRP A 253 11.63 -1.19 -7.93
C TRP A 253 11.93 -1.70 -9.34
N SER A 254 13.05 -2.41 -9.57
CA SER A 254 13.35 -2.92 -10.91
C SER A 254 12.42 -4.06 -11.34
N ASN A 255 11.68 -4.65 -10.39
CA ASN A 255 10.68 -5.68 -10.65
C ASN A 255 9.26 -5.11 -10.78
N TRP A 256 9.06 -3.80 -10.56
CA TRP A 256 7.74 -3.19 -10.70
C TRP A 256 7.32 -3.17 -12.16
N ASP A 257 6.02 -3.32 -12.39
CA ASP A 257 5.37 -3.01 -13.64
C ASP A 257 5.68 -1.55 -14.02
N ASP A 258 5.96 -1.33 -15.31
CA ASP A 258 6.40 -0.02 -15.81
C ASP A 258 5.31 1.04 -15.59
N GLN A 259 4.03 0.69 -15.72
CA GLN A 259 2.93 1.62 -15.50
C GLN A 259 2.77 1.94 -14.01
N ALA A 260 2.89 0.93 -13.14
CA ALA A 260 2.84 1.14 -11.69
C ALA A 260 3.96 2.07 -11.21
N LEU A 261 5.19 1.87 -11.71
CA LEU A 261 6.32 2.74 -11.38
C LEU A 261 6.15 4.16 -11.93
N ASP A 262 5.58 4.32 -13.12
CA ASP A 262 5.33 5.63 -13.72
C ASP A 262 4.32 6.44 -12.90
N LEU A 263 3.20 5.80 -12.53
CA LEU A 263 2.19 6.40 -11.68
C LEU A 263 2.74 6.75 -10.30
N PHE A 264 3.60 5.89 -9.74
CA PHE A 264 4.31 6.21 -8.50
C PHE A 264 5.15 7.47 -8.69
N VAL A 265 6.01 7.56 -9.70
CA VAL A 265 6.85 8.76 -9.91
C VAL A 265 6.02 10.02 -10.16
N GLU A 266 4.84 9.90 -10.77
CA GLU A 266 3.95 11.01 -11.08
C GLU A 266 3.12 11.48 -9.89
N HIS A 267 2.60 10.56 -9.08
CA HIS A 267 1.61 10.88 -8.03
C HIS A 267 2.16 10.70 -6.62
N ALA A 268 3.15 9.83 -6.40
CA ALA A 268 3.72 9.57 -5.08
C ALA A 268 4.66 10.64 -4.53
N LEU A 269 5.13 11.50 -5.42
CA LEU A 269 6.18 12.44 -5.10
C LEU A 269 5.62 13.85 -5.07
N GLU A 270 6.10 14.67 -4.14
CA GLU A 270 5.78 16.08 -4.04
C GLU A 270 6.99 16.94 -4.40
N ASP A 271 6.72 18.05 -5.08
CA ASP A 271 7.70 19.12 -5.32
C ASP A 271 7.79 19.99 -4.06
N VAL A 272 8.99 20.10 -3.49
CA VAL A 272 9.26 20.85 -2.25
C VAL A 272 10.14 22.05 -2.57
N PHE A 273 9.62 23.22 -2.22
CA PHE A 273 10.35 24.47 -2.25
C PHE A 273 10.92 24.77 -0.86
N GLU A 274 12.24 24.65 -0.70
CA GLU A 274 12.91 25.13 0.51
C GLU A 274 13.25 26.62 0.33
N PRO A 275 12.60 27.54 1.07
CA PRO A 275 12.93 28.96 1.02
C PRO A 275 14.35 29.19 1.54
N THR A 276 15.02 30.21 1.00
CA THR A 276 16.30 30.65 1.54
C THR A 276 16.09 31.09 3.00
N PRO A 277 16.86 30.57 3.97
CA PRO A 277 16.76 30.99 5.36
C PRO A 277 16.85 32.51 5.47
N SER A 278 16.02 33.14 6.29
CA SER A 278 16.12 34.58 6.54
C SER A 278 17.50 34.92 7.10
N LEU A 279 18.03 36.08 6.68
CA LEU A 279 19.37 36.56 7.03
C LEU A 279 19.64 36.65 8.54
N GLU A 280 18.60 36.68 9.37
CA GLU A 280 18.70 36.93 10.82
C GLU A 280 19.34 35.78 11.62
N GLU A 281 19.36 34.54 11.12
CA GLU A 281 20.03 33.42 11.82
C GLU A 281 21.51 33.22 11.41
N SER A 282 22.04 34.02 10.47
CA SER A 282 23.33 33.76 9.81
C SER A 282 24.47 34.70 10.25
N ALA A 283 24.48 35.20 11.49
CA ALA A 283 25.57 36.07 11.97
C ALA A 283 26.94 35.34 12.07
N ASN A 284 26.96 34.00 12.16
CA ASN A 284 28.19 33.23 12.40
C ASN A 284 28.55 32.22 11.29
N SER A 285 27.84 32.20 10.16
CA SER A 285 28.12 31.24 9.08
C SER A 285 28.74 31.94 7.87
N THR A 286 29.94 31.51 7.50
CA THR A 286 30.71 31.95 6.33
C THR A 286 29.82 32.02 5.09
N MET A 287 29.79 33.18 4.43
CA MET A 287 28.91 33.56 3.31
C MET A 287 28.97 32.62 2.10
N ALA A 288 28.33 31.45 2.19
CA ALA A 288 27.90 30.70 1.02
C ALA A 288 26.44 31.09 0.75
N THR A 289 26.20 31.85 -0.32
CA THR A 289 24.85 32.22 -0.77
C THR A 289 24.00 30.96 -1.00
N ARG A 290 23.14 30.63 -0.03
CA ARG A 290 22.27 29.45 -0.08
C ARG A 290 21.10 29.75 -1.02
N LYS A 291 21.25 29.42 -2.29
CA LYS A 291 20.17 29.49 -3.28
C LYS A 291 18.99 28.63 -2.82
N SER A 292 17.77 29.13 -2.98
CA SER A 292 16.56 28.31 -2.85
C SER A 292 16.71 27.02 -3.65
N ARG A 293 16.23 25.92 -3.07
CA ARG A 293 16.32 24.59 -3.66
C ARG A 293 14.92 24.06 -3.90
N LEU A 294 14.62 23.78 -5.17
CA LEU A 294 13.51 22.94 -5.57
C LEU A 294 14.03 21.50 -5.64
N TYR A 295 13.33 20.58 -5.00
CA TYR A 295 13.58 19.15 -5.09
C TYR A 295 12.26 18.40 -4.99
N VAL A 296 12.29 17.15 -5.39
CA VAL A 296 11.19 16.20 -5.30
C VAL A 296 11.49 15.22 -4.17
N ARG A 297 10.47 14.85 -3.40
CA ARG A 297 10.54 13.78 -2.39
C ARG A 297 9.27 12.94 -2.37
N SER A 298 9.29 11.81 -1.68
CA SER A 298 8.05 11.08 -1.38
C SER A 298 7.08 11.94 -0.56
N MET A 299 5.78 11.83 -0.86
CA MET A 299 4.72 12.41 -0.06
C MET A 299 4.68 11.84 1.35
N THR A 300 4.90 10.53 1.50
CA THR A 300 5.08 9.89 2.80
C THR A 300 6.48 10.19 3.32
N ARG A 301 6.59 10.83 4.48
CA ARG A 301 7.89 11.06 5.12
C ARG A 301 8.43 9.75 5.68
N LYS A 302 9.75 9.61 5.72
CA LYS A 302 10.40 8.41 6.29
C LYS A 302 9.97 8.12 7.71
N GLU A 303 9.73 9.13 8.53
CA GLU A 303 9.27 8.95 9.90
C GLU A 303 7.84 8.41 9.94
N GLU A 304 7.01 8.83 8.99
CA GLU A 304 5.63 8.35 8.79
C GLU A 304 5.64 6.89 8.30
N GLU A 305 6.41 6.55 7.25
CA GLU A 305 6.61 5.17 6.76
C GLU A 305 7.17 4.26 7.86
N SER A 306 8.20 4.73 8.59
CA SER A 306 8.91 3.94 9.60
C SER A 306 8.02 3.49 10.77
N SER A 307 6.96 4.26 11.05
CA SER A 307 6.03 3.94 12.13
C SER A 307 5.29 2.64 11.89
N LEU A 308 5.06 2.26 10.63
CA LEU A 308 4.41 1.00 10.26
C LEU A 308 5.29 -0.22 10.50
N TYR A 309 6.60 -0.03 10.65
CA TYR A 309 7.53 -1.10 11.03
C TYR A 309 7.69 -1.21 12.55
N ALA A 310 7.01 -0.37 13.33
CA ALA A 310 7.09 -0.42 14.79
C ALA A 310 6.34 -1.64 15.34
N HIS A 311 7.06 -2.43 16.13
CA HIS A 311 6.75 -3.81 16.48
C HIS A 311 5.49 -4.08 17.32
N SER A 312 4.90 -3.09 17.97
CA SER A 312 3.99 -3.32 19.10
C SER A 312 2.50 -3.45 18.77
N GLN A 313 2.05 -3.18 17.54
CA GLN A 313 0.62 -2.90 17.28
C GLN A 313 0.02 -3.63 16.07
N HIS A 314 0.70 -4.63 15.52
CA HIS A 314 0.43 -5.11 14.17
C HIS A 314 0.34 -6.64 14.13
N THR A 315 -0.54 -7.25 14.93
CA THR A 315 -0.64 -8.72 15.07
C THR A 315 -2.09 -9.19 15.10
N ILE A 316 -2.32 -10.37 14.51
CA ILE A 316 -3.57 -11.12 14.66
C ILE A 316 -3.16 -12.50 15.15
N GLU A 317 -3.67 -12.86 16.32
CA GLU A 317 -3.52 -14.22 16.82
C GLU A 317 -4.27 -15.22 15.91
N PRO A 318 -3.77 -16.44 15.66
CA PRO A 318 -4.43 -17.47 14.86
C PRO A 318 -5.90 -17.65 15.21
N VAL A 319 -6.23 -17.62 16.50
CA VAL A 319 -7.60 -17.73 17.00
C VAL A 319 -8.50 -16.61 16.49
N HIS A 320 -7.98 -15.37 16.38
CA HIS A 320 -8.72 -14.25 15.81
C HIS A 320 -8.95 -14.47 14.30
N LEU A 321 -7.95 -14.99 13.59
CA LEU A 321 -8.10 -15.36 12.17
C LEU A 321 -9.17 -16.46 11.99
N THR A 322 -9.22 -17.47 12.87
CA THR A 322 -10.28 -18.49 12.85
C THR A 322 -11.66 -17.89 13.09
N HIS A 323 -11.79 -17.02 14.11
CA HIS A 323 -13.06 -16.34 14.42
C HIS A 323 -13.54 -15.49 13.25
N MET A 324 -12.62 -14.79 12.58
CA MET A 324 -12.92 -14.01 11.39
C MET A 324 -13.38 -14.86 10.22
N CYS A 325 -12.65 -15.94 9.88
CA CYS A 325 -13.08 -16.86 8.82
C CYS A 325 -14.48 -17.40 9.09
N THR A 326 -14.86 -17.53 10.36
CA THR A 326 -16.20 -17.94 10.78
C THR A 326 -17.22 -16.81 10.65
N ALA A 327 -16.89 -15.60 11.10
CA ALA A 327 -17.79 -14.44 11.08
C ALA A 327 -18.06 -13.90 9.66
N LEU A 328 -17.07 -14.01 8.77
CA LEU A 328 -17.09 -13.37 7.46
C LEU A 328 -17.64 -14.29 6.36
N GLY A 329 -17.93 -15.56 6.66
CA GLY A 329 -18.46 -16.50 5.65
C GLY A 329 -17.40 -17.01 4.64
N GLY A 330 -16.16 -16.52 4.71
CA GLY A 330 -15.05 -17.05 3.96
C GLY A 330 -13.87 -16.10 3.77
N LEU A 331 -12.67 -16.66 3.77
CA LEU A 331 -11.43 -15.95 3.45
C LEU A 331 -10.83 -16.50 2.16
N HIS A 332 -10.44 -15.64 1.23
CA HIS A 332 -9.63 -16.02 0.08
C HIS A 332 -8.21 -15.51 0.31
N ILE A 333 -7.22 -16.33 -0.02
CA ILE A 333 -5.81 -15.98 0.13
C ILE A 333 -5.11 -16.06 -1.21
N MET A 334 -4.33 -15.03 -1.50
CA MET A 334 -3.42 -15.00 -2.64
C MET A 334 -1.99 -14.85 -2.14
N TRP A 335 -1.08 -15.61 -2.72
CA TRP A 335 0.33 -15.56 -2.39
C TRP A 335 1.13 -15.06 -3.58
N ALA A 336 2.20 -14.35 -3.27
CA ALA A 336 3.28 -14.16 -4.21
C ALA A 336 3.89 -15.52 -4.62
N GLU A 337 4.42 -15.62 -5.85
CA GLU A 337 5.19 -16.80 -6.25
C GLU A 337 6.52 -16.86 -5.49
N SER A 338 7.21 -15.73 -5.38
CA SER A 338 8.49 -15.63 -4.67
C SER A 338 8.31 -15.76 -3.14
N GLU A 339 9.18 -16.53 -2.51
CA GLU A 339 9.20 -16.76 -1.06
C GLU A 339 10.06 -15.73 -0.31
N GLU A 340 9.91 -14.44 -0.61
CA GLU A 340 10.79 -13.40 -0.05
C GLU A 340 10.59 -13.18 1.46
N TYR A 341 9.33 -13.18 1.91
CA TYR A 341 8.98 -12.86 3.30
C TYR A 341 8.22 -13.98 4.00
N ILE A 342 7.71 -14.97 3.25
CA ILE A 342 6.80 -16.00 3.76
C ILE A 342 7.21 -17.31 3.13
N SER A 343 7.88 -18.15 3.92
CA SER A 343 8.27 -19.48 3.50
C SER A 343 7.04 -20.36 3.25
N LYS A 344 7.20 -21.40 2.44
CA LYS A 344 6.18 -22.46 2.29
C LYS A 344 5.67 -23.02 3.62
N SER A 345 6.55 -23.23 4.60
CA SER A 345 6.15 -23.71 5.93
C SER A 345 5.21 -22.73 6.62
N THR A 346 5.56 -21.43 6.63
CA THR A 346 4.69 -20.41 7.21
C THR A 346 3.37 -20.32 6.46
N ARG A 347 3.33 -20.47 5.13
CA ARG A 347 2.05 -20.54 4.39
C ARG A 347 1.17 -21.70 4.87
N ALA A 348 1.75 -22.86 5.14
CA ALA A 348 1.02 -24.01 5.67
C ALA A 348 0.46 -23.73 7.08
N ASP A 349 1.26 -23.15 7.97
CA ASP A 349 0.83 -22.76 9.32
C ASP A 349 -0.37 -21.79 9.28
N ILE A 350 -0.36 -20.85 8.33
CA ILE A 350 -1.45 -19.89 8.14
C ILE A 350 -2.74 -20.60 7.72
N LEU A 351 -2.64 -21.52 6.78
CA LEU A 351 -3.80 -22.28 6.30
C LEU A 351 -4.35 -23.18 7.41
N GLU A 352 -3.49 -23.81 8.19
CA GLU A 352 -3.88 -24.60 9.36
C GLU A 352 -4.57 -23.72 10.43
N ALA A 353 -4.00 -22.56 10.74
CA ALA A 353 -4.58 -21.58 11.67
C ALA A 353 -5.99 -21.11 11.26
N THR A 354 -6.28 -21.06 9.96
CA THR A 354 -7.65 -20.75 9.49
C THR A 354 -8.65 -21.90 9.70
N SER A 355 -8.22 -23.01 10.33
CA SER A 355 -8.99 -24.25 10.44
C SER A 355 -9.50 -24.73 9.08
N TYR A 356 -8.72 -24.50 8.02
CA TYR A 356 -9.07 -24.80 6.62
C TYR A 356 -10.37 -24.11 6.13
N ARG A 357 -10.78 -23.01 6.75
CA ARG A 357 -11.95 -22.20 6.34
C ARG A 357 -11.66 -21.22 5.20
N VAL A 358 -10.47 -21.32 4.61
CA VAL A 358 -10.09 -20.56 3.41
C VAL A 358 -10.88 -21.10 2.21
N ARG A 359 -11.67 -20.23 1.59
CA ARG A 359 -12.52 -20.54 0.42
C ARG A 359 -11.70 -20.75 -0.85
N SER A 360 -10.61 -20.01 -1.01
CA SER A 360 -9.64 -20.29 -2.07
C SER A 360 -8.24 -19.87 -1.64
N ASN A 361 -7.26 -20.62 -2.13
CA ASN A 361 -5.84 -20.34 -1.95
C ASN A 361 -5.18 -20.33 -3.33
N ARG A 362 -4.59 -19.21 -3.75
CA ARG A 362 -3.96 -19.05 -5.07
C ARG A 362 -2.54 -18.52 -4.97
N VAL A 363 -1.70 -18.85 -5.94
CA VAL A 363 -0.39 -18.23 -6.14
C VAL A 363 -0.47 -17.36 -7.40
N VAL A 364 0.04 -16.13 -7.35
CA VAL A 364 0.10 -15.21 -8.49
C VAL A 364 1.45 -15.40 -9.18
N PRO A 365 1.51 -15.92 -10.42
CA PRO A 365 2.77 -16.22 -11.10
C PRO A 365 3.64 -14.97 -11.31
N GLY A 366 4.95 -15.14 -11.29
CA GLY A 366 5.94 -14.07 -11.57
C GLY A 366 6.04 -12.99 -10.50
N SER A 367 5.29 -13.11 -9.41
CA SER A 367 5.16 -12.05 -8.41
C SER A 367 6.10 -12.21 -7.22
N GLY A 368 6.64 -11.09 -6.75
CA GLY A 368 7.30 -10.95 -5.46
C GLY A 368 6.31 -10.42 -4.41
N HIS A 369 6.83 -9.87 -3.31
CA HIS A 369 5.96 -9.44 -2.21
C HIS A 369 4.98 -8.33 -2.59
N LEU A 370 5.33 -7.51 -3.58
CA LEU A 370 4.60 -6.31 -3.97
C LEU A 370 3.71 -6.64 -5.18
N VAL A 371 2.93 -7.72 -5.07
CA VAL A 371 2.12 -8.27 -6.17
C VAL A 371 1.33 -7.18 -6.95
N PRO A 372 0.64 -6.21 -6.31
CA PRO A 372 -0.07 -5.15 -7.05
C PRO A 372 0.85 -4.26 -7.90
N GLN A 373 2.10 -4.07 -7.47
CA GLN A 373 3.09 -3.23 -8.15
C GLN A 373 3.93 -4.01 -9.16
N GLU A 374 4.18 -5.29 -8.92
CA GLU A 374 5.07 -6.12 -9.74
C GLU A 374 4.33 -6.84 -10.87
N THR A 375 3.16 -7.39 -10.57
CA THR A 375 2.36 -8.19 -11.51
C THR A 375 0.88 -7.79 -11.42
N PRO A 376 0.53 -6.51 -11.69
CA PRO A 376 -0.83 -5.99 -11.53
C PRO A 376 -1.86 -6.76 -12.37
N ARG A 377 -1.48 -7.24 -13.56
CA ARG A 377 -2.38 -7.96 -14.47
C ARG A 377 -2.75 -9.33 -13.91
N GLU A 378 -1.74 -10.11 -13.54
CA GLU A 378 -1.89 -11.46 -13.01
C GLU A 378 -2.68 -11.44 -11.69
N LEU A 379 -2.49 -10.41 -10.87
CA LEU A 379 -3.29 -10.20 -9.67
C LEU A 379 -4.76 -9.90 -10.00
N ALA A 380 -5.01 -9.01 -10.97
CA ALA A 380 -6.37 -8.69 -11.40
C ALA A 380 -7.11 -9.91 -11.97
N GLU A 381 -6.43 -10.75 -12.76
CA GLU A 381 -6.99 -12.01 -13.26
C GLU A 381 -7.33 -12.96 -12.11
N ALA A 382 -6.41 -13.16 -11.17
CA ALA A 382 -6.65 -14.02 -10.00
C ALA A 382 -7.82 -13.52 -9.13
N LEU A 383 -7.94 -12.19 -8.93
CA LEU A 383 -9.05 -11.55 -8.22
C LEU A 383 -10.37 -11.72 -8.98
N TYR A 384 -10.36 -11.49 -10.28
CA TYR A 384 -11.55 -11.63 -11.12
C TYR A 384 -12.09 -13.06 -11.07
N ASP A 385 -11.23 -14.06 -11.19
CA ASP A 385 -11.63 -15.47 -11.10
C ASP A 385 -12.24 -15.84 -9.75
N VAL A 386 -11.70 -15.30 -8.65
CA VAL A 386 -12.26 -15.50 -7.31
C VAL A 386 -13.66 -14.91 -7.21
N LEU A 387 -13.86 -13.69 -7.73
CA LEU A 387 -15.16 -13.02 -7.76
C LEU A 387 -16.18 -13.80 -8.60
N VAL A 388 -15.79 -14.22 -9.81
CA VAL A 388 -16.64 -15.04 -10.70
C VAL A 388 -17.01 -16.37 -10.04
N GLY A 389 -16.04 -17.06 -9.44
CA GLY A 389 -16.25 -18.32 -8.74
C GLY A 389 -17.22 -18.17 -7.56
N HIS A 390 -17.13 -17.06 -6.83
CA HIS A 390 -18.04 -16.77 -5.73
C HIS A 390 -19.47 -16.53 -6.22
N VAL A 391 -19.66 -15.71 -7.26
CA VAL A 391 -21.00 -15.45 -7.82
C VAL A 391 -21.63 -16.73 -8.36
N ALA A 392 -20.85 -17.56 -9.06
CA ALA A 392 -21.35 -18.82 -9.58
C ALA A 392 -21.79 -19.78 -8.46
N LEU A 393 -21.02 -19.86 -7.36
CA LEU A 393 -21.35 -20.68 -6.21
C LEU A 393 -22.64 -20.20 -5.52
N VAL A 394 -22.80 -18.88 -5.32
CA VAL A 394 -24.01 -18.29 -4.75
C VAL A 394 -25.23 -18.50 -5.68
N ALA A 395 -25.03 -18.48 -6.99
CA ALA A 395 -26.08 -18.75 -7.98
C ALA A 395 -26.44 -20.25 -8.10
N GLY A 396 -25.83 -21.14 -7.31
CA GLY A 396 -26.03 -22.59 -7.41
C GLY A 396 -25.47 -23.20 -8.71
N VAL A 397 -24.63 -22.47 -9.44
CA VAL A 397 -24.00 -22.95 -10.66
C VAL A 397 -22.75 -23.73 -10.26
N MET A 398 -22.79 -25.05 -10.44
CA MET A 398 -21.61 -25.89 -10.31
C MET A 398 -20.56 -25.48 -11.36
N MET A 399 -19.52 -24.76 -10.93
CA MET A 399 -18.35 -24.51 -11.75
C MET A 399 -17.51 -25.79 -11.78
N ARG A 400 -17.22 -26.33 -12.98
CA ARG A 400 -16.13 -27.30 -13.11
C ARG A 400 -14.84 -26.56 -12.78
N ALA A 401 -14.13 -27.00 -11.75
CA ALA A 401 -12.81 -26.47 -11.44
C ALA A 401 -11.91 -26.68 -12.66
N SER A 402 -11.56 -25.59 -13.34
CA SER A 402 -10.39 -25.55 -14.20
C SER A 402 -9.19 -25.56 -13.27
N LEU A 403 -8.62 -26.75 -13.06
CA LEU A 403 -7.36 -26.98 -12.37
C LEU A 403 -6.18 -26.51 -13.22
#